data_AF-X0ZUE3-F1
#
_entry.id   AF-X0ZUE3-F1
#
_cell.length_a   1.000
_cell.length_b   1.000
_cell.length_c   1.000
_cell.angle_alpha   90.00
_cell.angle_beta   90.00
_cell.angle_gamma   90.00
#
_symmetry.space_group_name_H-M   'P 1'
#
loop_
_entity.id
_entity.type
_entity.pdbx_description
1 polymer ?
#
loop_
_entity_poly.entity_id
_entity_poly.type
_entity_poly.pdbx_seq_one_letter_code
_entity_poly.pdbx_strand_id
1 'polypeptide(L)'
;TVYPSSLNLRKVLQRLKKFEKISDLAEELLIKKKLIPTKGSKISSDHPPIYPTRVPDKKVISSDQMRIFELVSRRFMSTLAKKAIILSVNVKIEISKEIFLANGLQIVDEGWIYSIINPWITYITTHI
;
A
#
# COMPACT_ATOMS: atom_id res chain seq x y z
N THR A 1 15.02 -2.88 -1.92
CA THR A 1 15.71 -1.98 -0.98
C THR A 1 15.08 -2.13 0.38
N VAL A 2 15.84 -1.90 1.46
CA VAL A 2 15.44 -2.19 2.86
C VAL A 2 15.55 -0.88 3.66
N TYR A 3 14.57 -0.59 4.51
CA TYR A 3 14.69 0.54 5.44
C TYR A 3 15.77 0.24 6.50
N PRO A 4 16.70 1.16 6.76
CA PRO A 4 17.76 0.94 7.75
C PRO A 4 17.17 0.83 9.15
N SER A 5 17.80 0.05 10.03
CA SER A 5 17.36 -0.15 11.41
C SER A 5 17.36 1.14 12.24
N SER A 6 18.18 2.12 11.86
CA SER A 6 18.23 3.45 12.47
C SER A 6 17.02 4.34 12.14
N LEU A 7 16.22 4.00 11.11
CA LEU A 7 15.03 4.77 10.76
C LEU A 7 13.90 4.49 11.74
N ASN A 8 13.47 5.51 12.48
CA ASN A 8 12.33 5.41 13.38
C ASN A 8 10.99 5.49 12.60
N LEU A 9 10.50 4.32 12.18
CA LEU A 9 9.25 4.18 11.43
C LEU A 9 8.02 4.74 12.19
N ARG A 10 7.96 4.58 13.52
CA ARG A 10 6.86 5.14 14.33
C ARG A 10 6.85 6.66 14.28
N LYS A 11 8.01 7.31 14.35
CA LYS A 11 8.13 8.78 14.26
C LYS A 11 7.69 9.29 12.89
N VAL A 12 7.95 8.53 11.82
CA VAL A 12 7.42 8.86 10.48
C VAL A 12 5.89 8.79 10.48
N LEU A 13 5.29 7.70 10.99
CA LEU A 13 3.83 7.57 11.08
C LEU A 13 3.18 8.67 11.93
N GLN A 14 3.77 9.04 13.07
CA GLN A 14 3.30 10.14 13.91
C GLN A 14 3.25 11.49 13.17
N ARG A 15 4.17 11.72 12.23
CA ARG A 15 4.13 12.91 11.37
C ARG A 15 3.00 12.81 10.35
N LEU A 16 2.84 11.63 9.72
CA LEU A 16 1.81 11.39 8.71
C LEU A 16 0.39 11.50 9.26
N LYS A 17 0.18 11.24 10.56
CA LYS A 17 -1.11 11.52 11.23
C LYS A 17 -1.63 12.95 11.01
N LYS A 18 -0.73 13.92 10.80
CA LYS A 18 -1.09 15.32 10.54
C LYS A 18 -1.59 15.58 9.12
N PHE A 19 -1.50 14.60 8.23
CA PHE A 19 -2.01 14.68 6.87
C PHE A 19 -3.36 13.97 6.78
N GLU A 20 -4.43 14.77 6.86
CA GLU A 20 -5.85 14.37 6.90
C GLU A 20 -6.22 13.24 5.94
N LYS A 21 -5.72 13.25 4.70
CA LYS A 21 -6.07 12.23 3.69
C LYS A 21 -5.65 10.80 4.04
N ILE A 22 -4.72 10.64 4.97
CA ILE A 22 -4.11 9.35 5.33
C ILE A 22 -3.95 9.17 6.84
N SER A 23 -4.55 10.05 7.65
CA SER A 23 -4.39 10.02 9.11
C SER A 23 -4.81 8.68 9.70
N ASP A 24 -5.94 8.17 9.26
CA ASP A 24 -6.59 6.98 9.83
C ASP A 24 -5.72 5.73 9.62
N LEU A 25 -5.14 5.61 8.43
CA LEU A 25 -4.19 4.56 8.11
C LEU A 25 -2.92 4.65 8.97
N ALA A 26 -2.40 5.86 9.19
CA ALA A 26 -1.24 6.05 10.05
C ALA A 26 -1.55 5.67 11.51
N GLU A 27 -2.76 5.95 11.99
CA GLU A 27 -3.24 5.57 13.32
C GLU A 27 -3.39 4.06 13.47
N GLU A 28 -4.01 3.39 12.50
CA GLU A 28 -4.15 1.94 12.48
C GLU A 28 -2.79 1.24 12.58
N LEU A 29 -1.81 1.71 11.80
CA LEU A 29 -0.45 1.18 11.83
C LEU A 29 0.26 1.42 13.17
N LEU A 30 0.00 2.55 13.83
CA LEU A 30 0.61 2.88 15.12
C LEU A 30 0.14 1.97 16.25
N ILE A 31 -1.08 1.42 16.18
CA ILE A 31 -1.62 0.45 17.15
C ILE A 31 -0.82 -0.86 17.14
N LYS A 32 -0.21 -1.23 16.01
CA LYS A 32 0.55 -2.48 15.89
C LYS A 32 1.72 -2.50 16.87
N LYS A 33 1.89 -3.59 17.62
CA LYS A 33 3.02 -3.78 18.57
C LYS A 33 4.39 -3.69 17.87
N LYS A 34 4.49 -4.25 16.66
CA LYS A 34 5.72 -4.24 15.86
C LYS A 34 5.43 -3.78 14.43
N LEU A 35 6.31 -2.92 13.91
CA LEU A 35 6.31 -2.47 12.53
C LEU A 35 7.42 -3.21 11.78
N ILE A 36 7.03 -4.07 10.85
CA ILE A 36 7.97 -4.82 10.01
C ILE A 36 7.68 -4.45 8.56
N PRO A 37 8.52 -3.63 7.92
CA PRO A 37 8.34 -3.31 6.52
C PRO A 37 8.60 -4.53 5.64
N THR A 38 7.82 -4.68 4.58
CA THR A 38 8.17 -5.60 3.49
C THR A 38 9.51 -5.19 2.86
N LYS A 39 10.29 -6.19 2.46
CA LYS A 39 11.62 -5.99 1.86
C LYS A 39 11.69 -6.63 0.47
N GLY A 40 12.26 -5.92 -0.49
CA GLY A 40 12.59 -6.45 -1.81
C GLY A 40 13.93 -7.18 -1.83
N SER A 41 14.23 -7.88 -2.92
CA SER A 41 15.45 -8.68 -3.11
C SER A 41 16.75 -7.86 -3.20
N LYS A 42 16.69 -6.64 -3.74
CA LYS A 42 17.86 -5.76 -3.86
C LYS A 42 18.15 -5.00 -2.57
N ILE A 43 19.40 -5.01 -2.13
CA ILE A 43 19.89 -4.19 -1.02
C ILE A 43 20.87 -3.19 -1.63
N SER A 44 20.50 -1.91 -1.69
CA SER A 44 21.44 -0.82 -1.93
C SER A 44 21.82 -0.25 -0.57
N SER A 45 23.12 -0.20 -0.26
CA SER A 45 23.64 0.20 1.05
C SER A 45 23.55 1.71 1.31
N ASP A 46 23.54 2.52 0.25
CA ASP A 46 23.90 3.93 0.40
C ASP A 46 22.70 4.83 0.70
N HIS A 47 21.50 4.40 0.28
CA HIS A 47 20.28 5.17 0.47
C HIS A 47 19.07 4.29 0.85
N PRO A 48 18.24 4.72 1.82
CA PRO A 48 16.98 4.05 2.10
C PRO A 48 16.02 4.16 0.90
N PRO A 49 15.05 3.24 0.77
CA PRO A 49 13.94 3.44 -0.16
C PRO A 49 13.25 4.79 0.07
N ILE A 50 12.69 5.40 -0.97
CA ILE A 50 11.94 6.66 -0.85
C ILE A 50 10.83 6.52 0.20
N TYR A 51 10.75 7.49 1.11
CA TYR A 51 9.77 7.56 2.20
C TYR A 51 9.47 9.01 2.57
N PRO A 52 8.30 9.32 3.17
CA PRO A 52 7.97 10.68 3.57
C PRO A 52 8.74 11.09 4.83
N THR A 53 9.35 12.27 4.80
CA THR A 53 10.11 12.80 5.94
C THR A 53 9.35 13.87 6.73
N ARG A 54 8.54 14.70 6.06
CA ARG A 54 7.73 15.78 6.64
C ARG A 54 6.46 15.99 5.82
N VAL A 55 5.34 16.28 6.50
CA VAL A 55 4.11 16.71 5.83
C VAL A 55 4.34 18.12 5.26
N PRO A 56 4.16 18.32 3.94
CA PRO A 56 4.38 19.62 3.31
C PRO A 56 3.30 20.62 3.71
N ASP A 57 3.65 21.90 3.67
CA ASP A 57 2.67 22.98 3.82
C ASP A 57 1.85 23.11 2.53
N LYS A 58 0.51 23.05 2.66
CA LYS A 58 -0.44 23.19 1.53
C LYS A 58 -0.25 24.51 0.77
N LYS A 59 0.31 25.55 1.40
CA LYS A 59 0.56 26.86 0.78
C LYS A 59 1.81 26.90 -0.11
N VAL A 60 2.71 25.93 0.04
CA VAL A 60 4.07 25.99 -0.54
C VAL A 60 4.25 25.00 -1.69
N ILE A 61 3.37 24.00 -1.82
CA ILE A 61 3.48 22.97 -2.86
C ILE A 61 2.28 22.96 -3.80
N SER A 62 2.51 22.57 -5.05
CA SER A 62 1.43 22.44 -6.03
C SER A 62 0.53 21.23 -5.73
N SER A 63 -0.64 21.18 -6.39
CA SER A 63 -1.55 20.04 -6.33
C SER A 63 -0.89 18.73 -6.78
N ASP A 64 -0.07 18.76 -7.82
CA ASP A 64 0.62 17.57 -8.33
C ASP A 64 1.72 17.09 -7.38
N GLN A 65 2.48 18.01 -6.79
CA GLN A 65 3.45 17.68 -5.74
C GLN A 65 2.75 17.06 -4.53
N MET A 66 1.54 17.54 -4.19
CA MET A 66 0.74 16.97 -3.11
C MET A 66 0.27 15.55 -3.45
N ARG A 67 -0.13 15.28 -4.70
CA ARG A 67 -0.49 13.93 -5.16
C ARG A 67 0.70 12.98 -5.11
N ILE A 68 1.89 13.41 -5.51
CA ILE A 68 3.12 12.61 -5.42
C ILE A 68 3.46 12.33 -3.95
N PHE A 69 3.37 13.33 -3.08
CA PHE A 69 3.59 13.14 -1.64
C PHE A 69 2.61 12.13 -1.04
N GLU A 70 1.33 12.23 -1.40
CA GLU A 70 0.30 11.28 -0.98
C GLU A 70 0.64 9.85 -1.46
N LEU A 71 0.99 9.68 -2.74
CA LEU A 71 1.37 8.39 -3.31
C LEU A 71 2.58 7.76 -2.60
N VAL A 72 3.63 8.54 -2.37
CA VAL A 72 4.84 8.08 -1.65
C VAL A 72 4.49 7.68 -0.22
N SER A 73 3.64 8.45 0.46
CA SER A 73 3.22 8.19 1.84
C SER A 73 2.38 6.91 1.93
N ARG A 74 1.41 6.74 1.03
CA ARG A 74 0.60 5.52 0.92
C ARG A 74 1.48 4.31 0.69
N ARG A 75 2.35 4.35 -0.32
CA ARG A 75 3.31 3.28 -0.61
C ARG A 75 4.18 2.91 0.59
N PHE A 76 4.70 3.90 1.32
CA PHE A 76 5.47 3.66 2.55
C PHE A 76 4.64 2.89 3.59
N MET A 77 3.43 3.35 3.89
CA MET A 77 2.54 2.71 4.85
C MET A 77 2.10 1.31 4.41
N SER A 78 1.92 1.06 3.11
CA SER A 78 1.64 -0.27 2.56
C SER A 78 2.72 -1.28 2.91
N THR A 79 3.99 -0.86 2.98
CA THR A 79 5.07 -1.77 3.40
C THR A 79 4.91 -2.23 4.85
N LEU A 80 4.25 -1.43 5.69
CA LEU A 80 4.02 -1.70 7.11
C LEU A 80 2.67 -2.37 7.39
N ALA A 81 1.76 -2.34 6.42
CA ALA A 81 0.43 -2.94 6.50
C ALA A 81 0.49 -4.47 6.43
N LYS A 82 -0.65 -5.13 6.68
CA LYS A 82 -0.75 -6.59 6.55
C LYS A 82 -0.73 -6.98 5.07
N LYS A 83 -0.43 -8.25 4.77
CA LYS A 83 -0.64 -8.77 3.41
C LYS A 83 -2.13 -8.78 3.12
N ALA A 84 -2.51 -8.41 1.90
CA ALA A 84 -3.85 -8.67 1.41
C ALA A 84 -4.04 -10.16 1.13
N ILE A 85 -5.25 -10.66 1.33
CA ILE A 85 -5.66 -12.02 1.00
C ILE A 85 -6.68 -11.92 -0.11
N ILE A 86 -6.39 -12.57 -1.24
CA ILE A 86 -7.24 -12.58 -2.44
C ILE A 86 -7.51 -14.04 -2.79
N LEU A 87 -8.78 -14.38 -2.94
CA LEU A 87 -9.23 -15.63 -3.51
C LEU A 87 -9.23 -15.50 -5.03
N SER A 88 -8.54 -16.42 -5.71
CA SER A 88 -8.50 -16.51 -7.16
C SER A 88 -9.15 -17.80 -7.63
N VAL A 89 -10.14 -17.68 -8.51
CA VAL A 89 -10.86 -18.80 -9.11
C VAL A 89 -10.55 -18.82 -10.59
N ASN A 90 -10.11 -19.97 -11.10
CA ASN A 90 -9.82 -20.17 -12.52
C ASN A 90 -10.66 -21.36 -13.00
N VAL A 91 -11.53 -21.13 -13.97
CA VAL A 91 -12.44 -22.11 -14.54
C VAL A 91 -11.98 -22.40 -15.97
N LYS A 92 -11.70 -23.68 -16.25
CA LYS A 92 -11.39 -24.18 -17.59
C LYS A 92 -12.56 -25.02 -18.07
N ILE A 93 -13.17 -24.62 -19.17
CA ILE A 93 -14.33 -25.29 -19.77
C ILE A 93 -13.90 -25.82 -21.14
N GLU A 94 -14.14 -27.10 -21.41
CA GLU A 94 -13.90 -27.70 -22.72
C GLU A 94 -15.24 -28.00 -23.40
N ILE A 95 -15.43 -27.50 -24.63
CA ILE A 95 -16.62 -27.76 -25.44
C ILE A 95 -16.13 -28.17 -26.83
N SER A 96 -16.41 -29.42 -27.22
CA SER A 96 -16.06 -29.95 -28.55
C SER A 96 -14.59 -29.71 -28.95
N LYS A 97 -13.66 -29.95 -28.02
CA LYS A 97 -12.19 -29.73 -28.15
C LYS A 97 -11.72 -28.28 -28.09
N GLU A 98 -12.63 -27.31 -27.97
CA GLU A 98 -12.29 -25.91 -27.74
C GLU A 98 -12.21 -25.61 -26.24
N ILE A 99 -11.22 -24.83 -25.83
CA ILE A 99 -10.98 -24.47 -24.42
C ILE A 99 -11.40 -23.02 -24.17
N PHE A 100 -12.28 -22.83 -23.19
CA PHE A 100 -12.67 -21.52 -22.66
C PHE A 100 -12.09 -21.36 -21.25
N LEU A 101 -11.61 -20.16 -20.95
CA LEU A 101 -11.05 -19.80 -19.65
C LEU A 101 -11.86 -18.66 -19.05
N ALA A 102 -12.26 -18.80 -17.79
CA ALA A 102 -12.87 -17.73 -17.01
C ALA A 102 -12.14 -17.57 -15.67
N ASN A 103 -11.89 -16.33 -15.26
CA ASN A 103 -11.15 -16.01 -14.05
C ASN A 103 -11.98 -15.10 -13.14
N GLY A 104 -12.02 -15.41 -11.85
CA GLY A 104 -12.65 -14.61 -10.81
C GLY A 104 -11.64 -14.24 -9.71
N LEU A 105 -11.78 -13.04 -9.15
CA LEU A 105 -10.99 -12.57 -8.02
C LEU A 105 -11.92 -11.99 -6.95
N GLN A 106 -11.70 -12.39 -5.69
CA GLN A 106 -12.40 -11.83 -4.54
C GLN A 106 -11.38 -11.42 -3.48
N ILE A 107 -11.44 -10.17 -3.02
CA ILE A 107 -10.63 -9.71 -1.89
C ILE A 107 -11.28 -10.25 -0.60
N VAL A 108 -10.53 -11.06 0.15
CA VAL A 108 -10.98 -11.67 1.41
C VAL A 108 -10.50 -10.84 2.61
N ASP A 109 -9.28 -10.29 2.53
CA ASP A 109 -8.72 -9.32 3.47
C ASP A 109 -7.97 -8.27 2.66
N GLU A 110 -8.34 -7.00 2.80
CA GLU A 110 -7.72 -5.91 2.05
C GLU A 110 -6.26 -5.70 2.43
N GLY A 111 -5.85 -5.93 3.68
CA GLY A 111 -4.47 -5.68 4.13
C GLY A 111 -3.88 -4.36 3.60
N TRP A 112 -2.72 -4.42 2.93
CA TRP A 112 -2.05 -3.25 2.35
C TRP A 112 -2.84 -2.62 1.20
N ILE A 113 -3.72 -3.36 0.55
CA ILE A 113 -4.48 -2.86 -0.59
C ILE A 113 -5.34 -1.66 -0.16
N TYR A 114 -5.94 -1.69 1.04
CA TYR A 114 -6.67 -0.55 1.63
C TYR A 114 -5.85 0.77 1.58
N SER A 115 -4.54 0.70 1.88
CA SER A 115 -3.67 1.88 1.91
C SER A 115 -3.44 2.53 0.54
N ILE A 116 -3.54 1.76 -0.55
CA ILE A 116 -3.30 2.22 -1.93
C ILE A 116 -4.60 2.44 -2.70
N ILE A 117 -5.62 1.59 -2.48
CA ILE A 117 -6.90 1.61 -3.21
C ILE A 117 -7.63 2.92 -3.05
N ASN A 118 -7.75 3.41 -1.82
CA ASN A 118 -8.62 4.54 -1.57
C ASN A 118 -7.79 5.83 -1.75
N PRO A 119 -7.92 6.66 -2.81
CA PRO A 119 -8.95 6.72 -3.89
C PRO A 119 -8.50 6.33 -5.33
N TRP A 120 -7.36 5.66 -5.54
CA TRP A 120 -6.71 5.57 -6.87
C TRP A 120 -7.00 4.30 -7.68
N ILE A 121 -7.53 3.22 -7.08
CA ILE A 121 -7.71 1.94 -7.78
C ILE A 121 -9.09 1.37 -7.48
N THR A 122 -9.91 1.21 -8.51
CA THR A 122 -11.19 0.48 -8.43
C THR A 122 -10.95 -0.98 -8.80
N TYR A 123 -11.36 -1.91 -7.94
CA TYR A 123 -11.54 -3.31 -8.32
C TYR A 123 -13.03 -3.56 -8.53
N ILE A 124 -13.39 -4.20 -9.64
CA ILE A 124 -14.73 -4.73 -9.84
C ILE A 124 -14.77 -6.03 -9.02
N THR A 125 -15.35 -5.98 -7.82
CA THR A 125 -15.76 -7.21 -7.12
C THR A 125 -16.94 -7.80 -7.86
N THR A 126 -16.67 -8.67 -8.82
CA THR A 126 -17.69 -9.51 -9.43
C THR A 126 -18.15 -10.50 -8.38
N HIS A 127 -19.35 -10.29 -7.83
CA HIS A 127 -20.04 -11.31 -7.05
C HIS A 127 -20.57 -12.32 -8.06
N ILE A 128 -19.97 -13.51 -8.09
CA ILE A 128 -20.48 -14.66 -8.86
C ILE A 128 -21.47 -15.39 -7.96
#